data_AF-A0A3C0XIK9-F1
#
_entry.id   AF-A0A3C0XIK9-F1
#
_cell.length_a   1.000
_cell.length_b   1.000
_cell.length_c   1.000
_cell.angle_alpha   90.00
_cell.angle_beta   90.00
_cell.angle_gamma   90.00
#
_symmetry.space_group_name_H-M   'P 1'
#
loop_
_entity.id
_entity.type
_entity.pdbx_description
1 polymer ?
#
loop_
_entity_poly.entity_id
_entity_poly.type
_entity_poly.pdbx_seq_one_letter_code
_entity_poly.pdbx_strand_id
1 'polypeptide(L)' 'MGRYDTNLAAEFYVLSCLQRIGLTANLTLGNKKGVDLVVVRDAGDAVTVEVKGGAKKIRLASQQPRHNEA' A
#
# COMPACT_ATOMS: atom_id res chain seq x y z
N MET A 1 9.93 11.34 8.41
CA MET A 1 9.05 10.47 7.61
C MET A 1 7.61 10.83 7.92
N GLY A 2 6.94 11.50 7.01
CA GLY A 2 5.49 11.76 7.10
C GLY A 2 4.70 10.56 6.60
N ARG A 3 3.42 10.44 6.98
CA ARG A 3 2.50 9.39 6.50
C ARG A 3 2.41 9.34 4.96
N TYR A 4 2.64 10.48 4.29
CA TYR A 4 2.69 10.60 2.84
C TYR A 4 3.82 9.78 2.20
N ASP A 5 5.01 9.74 2.83
CA ASP A 5 6.16 8.99 2.29
C ASP A 5 5.91 7.48 2.33
N THR A 6 5.19 6.99 3.34
CA THR A 6 4.83 5.56 3.47
C THR A 6 3.80 5.12 2.43
N ASN A 7 2.84 5.99 2.08
CA ASN A 7 1.85 5.68 1.05
C ASN A 7 2.49 5.59 -0.33
N LEU A 8 3.30 6.58 -0.70
CA LEU A 8 3.99 6.58 -1.99
C LEU A 8 4.91 5.36 -2.15
N ALA A 9 5.64 4.98 -1.09
CA ALA A 9 6.45 3.77 -1.09
C ALA A 9 5.61 2.48 -1.30
N ALA A 10 4.41 2.42 -0.69
CA ALA A 10 3.50 1.29 -0.86
C ALA A 10 2.95 1.22 -2.30
N GLU A 11 2.63 2.37 -2.92
CA GLU A 11 2.18 2.45 -4.31
C GLU A 11 3.24 1.91 -5.27
N PHE A 12 4.50 2.35 -5.12
CA PHE A 12 5.62 1.82 -5.91
C PHE A 12 5.87 0.33 -5.68
N TYR A 13 5.72 -0.15 -4.45
CA TYR A 13 5.85 -1.58 -4.16
C TYR A 13 4.78 -2.40 -4.91
N VAL A 14 3.51 -2.02 -4.82
CA VAL A 14 2.41 -2.71 -5.50
C VAL A 14 2.57 -2.63 -7.02
N LEU A 15 2.93 -1.46 -7.56
CA LEU A 15 3.26 -1.28 -8.97
C LEU A 15 4.32 -2.29 -9.43
N SER A 16 5.42 -2.42 -8.68
CA SER A 16 6.51 -3.35 -9.01
C SER A 16 6.06 -4.82 -9.01
N CYS A 17 5.14 -5.19 -8.12
CA CYS A 17 4.58 -6.54 -8.06
C CYS A 17 3.70 -6.84 -9.27
N LEU A 18 2.83 -5.91 -9.65
CA LEU A 18 1.93 -6.05 -10.80
C LEU A 18 2.72 -6.16 -12.11
N GLN A 19 3.73 -5.31 -12.28
CA GLN A 19 4.61 -5.37 -13.46
C GLN A 19 5.39 -6.69 -13.53
N ARG A 20 5.85 -7.22 -12.38
CA ARG A 20 6.60 -8.49 -12.32
C ARG A 20 5.78 -9.70 -12.73
N ILE A 21 4.46 -9.67 -12.52
CA ILE A 21 3.55 -10.73 -13.00
C ILE A 21 3.05 -10.49 -14.43
N GLY A 22 3.62 -9.49 -15.13
CA GLY A 22 3.34 -9.20 -16.54
C GLY A 22 2.14 -8.29 -16.79
N LEU A 23 1.59 -7.63 -15.76
CA LEU A 23 0.46 -6.71 -15.93
C LEU A 23 0.93 -5.30 -16.30
N THR A 24 0.19 -4.67 -17.20
CA THR A 24 0.38 -3.25 -17.56
C THR A 24 -0.27 -2.36 -16.50
N ALA A 25 0.50 -2.04 -15.45
CA ALA A 25 0.07 -1.16 -14.37
C ALA A 25 0.74 0.23 -14.48
N ASN A 26 -0.02 1.29 -14.21
CA ASN A 26 0.41 2.68 -14.27
C ASN A 26 0.05 3.41 -12.99
N LEU A 27 0.96 4.26 -12.51
CA LEU A 27 0.73 5.13 -11.35
C LEU A 27 0.01 6.41 -11.81
N THR A 28 -1.02 6.81 -11.09
CA THR A 28 -1.81 8.00 -11.42
C THR A 28 -1.15 9.24 -10.82
N LEU A 29 -0.75 10.17 -11.69
CA LEU A 29 -0.21 11.46 -11.28
C LEU A 29 -1.32 12.50 -11.22
N GLY A 30 -1.37 13.22 -10.11
CA GLY A 30 -2.39 14.23 -9.81
C GLY A 30 -3.43 13.68 -8.85
N ASN A 31 -3.78 14.49 -7.84
CA ASN A 31 -4.66 14.19 -6.72
C ASN A 31 -6.13 13.98 -7.14
N LYS A 32 -6.41 13.14 -8.15
CA LYS A 32 -7.73 12.59 -8.39
C LYS A 32 -7.98 11.59 -7.27
N LYS A 33 -8.81 11.99 -6.30
CA LYS A 33 -9.19 11.17 -5.15
C LYS A 33 -9.44 9.71 -5.56
N GLY A 34 -8.75 8.78 -4.91
CA GLY A 34 -9.14 7.37 -4.82
C GLY A 34 -8.68 6.46 -5.96
N VAL A 35 -7.77 6.92 -6.83
CA VAL A 35 -7.11 6.04 -7.80
C VAL A 35 -5.62 6.23 -7.64
N ASP A 36 -4.92 5.18 -7.19
CA ASP A 36 -3.47 5.20 -7.00
C ASP A 36 -2.76 4.48 -8.15
N LEU A 37 -3.38 3.42 -8.68
CA LEU A 37 -2.90 2.68 -9.84
C LEU A 37 -4.03 2.36 -10.81
N VAL A 38 -3.70 2.25 -12.10
CA VAL A 38 -4.58 1.71 -13.15
C VAL A 38 -3.91 0.51 -13.80
N VAL A 39 -4.59 -0.63 -13.82
CA VAL A 39 -4.15 -1.87 -14.48
C VAL A 39 -4.96 -2.06 -15.75
N VAL A 40 -4.29 -2.05 -16.90
CA VAL A 40 -4.91 -2.28 -18.22
C VAL A 40 -4.91 -3.78 -18.50
N ARG A 41 -6.09 -4.34 -18.75
CA ARG A 41 -6.26 -5.76 -19.11
C ARG A 41 -6.37 -5.95 -20.62
N ASP A 42 -7.14 -5.07 -21.28
CA ASP A 42 -7.32 -5.02 -22.73
C ASP A 42 -7.73 -3.60 -23.18
N ALA A 43 -7.85 -3.36 -24.48
CA ALA A 43 -8.33 -2.12 -25.04
C ALA A 43 -9.73 -1.77 -24.49
N GLY A 44 -9.80 -0.68 -23.72
CA GLY A 44 -11.04 -0.22 -23.08
C GLY A 44 -11.41 -0.94 -21.77
N ASP A 45 -10.60 -1.91 -21.32
CA ASP A 45 -10.79 -2.60 -20.05
C ASP A 45 -9.63 -2.35 -19.08
N ALA A 46 -9.95 -1.65 -17.98
CA ALA A 46 -8.99 -1.30 -16.95
C ALA A 46 -9.61 -1.38 -15.56
N VAL A 47 -8.78 -1.71 -14.56
CA VAL A 47 -9.15 -1.73 -13.15
C VAL A 47 -8.33 -0.71 -12.38
N THR A 48 -8.99 0.03 -11.50
CA THR A 48 -8.34 0.94 -10.56
C THR A 48 -7.99 0.22 -9.26
N VAL A 49 -6.80 0.49 -8.72
CA VAL A 49 -6.35 -0.05 -7.43
C VAL A 49 -6.10 1.11 -6.47
N GLU A 50 -6.72 1.04 -5.29
CA GLU A 50 -6.46 1.93 -4.15
C GLU A 50 -5.48 1.23 -3.19
N VAL A 51 -4.34 1.84 -2.91
CA VAL A 51 -3.24 1.34 -2.08
C VAL A 51 -3.25 2.05 -0.73
N LYS A 52 -3.20 1.28 0.36
CA LYS A 52 -3.17 1.81 1.72
C LYS A 52 -1.89 1.37 2.44
N GLY A 53 -0.96 2.29 2.64
CA GLY A 53 0.24 2.09 3.45
C GLY A 53 -0.10 2.12 4.94
N GLY A 54 0.15 1.01 5.65
CA GLY A 54 -0.11 0.90 7.09
C GLY A 54 1.13 0.45 7.85
N ALA A 55 1.59 1.25 8.82
CA ALA A 55 2.53 0.78 9.84
C ALA A 55 1.73 0.10 10.96
N LYS A 56 1.57 -1.23 10.90
CA LYS A 56 1.03 -1.96 12.06
C LYS A 56 2.07 -1.96 13.18
N LYS A 57 1.72 -1.41 14.34
CA LYS A 57 2.52 -1.55 15.55
C LYS A 57 2.44 -3.00 16.03
N ILE A 58 3.45 -3.79 15.70
CA ILE A 58 3.59 -5.14 16.23
C ILE A 58 3.97 -5.02 17.70
N ARG A 59 3.09 -5.47 18.59
CA ARG A 59 3.41 -5.62 20.01
C ARG A 59 4.02 -7.00 20.17
N LEU A 60 5.33 -7.05 20.42
CA LEU A 60 6.00 -8.29 20.78
C LEU A 60 5.41 -8.77 22.12
N ALA A 61 5.01 -10.04 22.18
CA ALA A 61 4.28 -10.64 23.31
C ALA A 61 5.09 -10.71 24.63
N SER A 62 6.29 -10.14 24.69
CA SER A 62 7.16 -10.14 25.86
C SER A 62 6.96 -8.94 26.80
N GLN A 63 6.04 -8.01 26.49
CA GLN A 63 5.73 -6.85 27.34
C GLN A 63 4.30 -6.92 27.88
N GLN A 64 4.00 -7.98 28.62
CA GLN A 64 2.90 -7.95 29.58
C GLN A 64 3.50 -7.44 30.89
N PRO A 65 3.07 -6.29 31.44
CA PRO A 65 3.49 -5.93 32.78
C PRO A 65 3.03 -7.05 33.71
N ARG A 66 3.97 -7.64 34.45
CA ARG A 66 3.63 -8.51 35.58
C ARG A 66 2.92 -7.62 36.60
N HIS A 67 1.60 -7.54 36.49
CA HIS A 67 0.78 -7.08 37.60
C HIS A 67 0.89 -8.15 38.68
N ASN A 68 1.79 -7.95 39.63
CA ASN A 68 1.59 -8.31 41.03
C ASN A 68 2.74 -7.73 41.86
N GLU A 69 2.47 -6.69 42.65
CA GLU A 69 3.02 -6.59 44.01
C GLU A 69 1.92 -6.00 44.92
N ALA A 70 1.47 -6.85 45.84
CA ALA A 70 0.89 -6.66 47.18
C ALA A 70 -0.02 -5.46 47.46
#